data_AF-A0A2M8NSF1-F1
#
_entry.id   AF-A0A2M8NSF1-F1
#
_cell.length_a   1.000
_cell.length_b   1.000
_cell.length_c   1.000
_cell.angle_alpha   90.00
_cell.angle_beta   90.00
_cell.angle_gamma   90.00
#
_symmetry.space_group_name_H-M   'P 1'
#
loop_
_entity.id
_entity.type
_entity.pdbx_description
1 polymer ?
#
loop_
_entity_poly.entity_id
_entity_poly.type
_entity_poly.pdbx_seq_one_letter_code
_entity_poly.pdbx_strand_id
1 'polypeptide(L)'
;MSRKHQLLDVDPFGRDNSPTPSGGNTLSLTEADAALFGELSKREGARQTIRPISIFQIYPDFKQPRRAIPAQVREHWSGEPKDIADLFNVWVNAIDDERRKAGEPEFNLDHFLWSEKIEARAVSEDEYESQRYQPGPMENAFLKVVDLAVSIRRDGLANPVTVQRLDRNSYRMETGERRWLAFHILYG
;
A
#
# COMPACT_ATOMS: atom_id res chain seq x y z
N MET A 1 -52.35 14.14 -37.69
CA MET A 1 -51.68 13.77 -38.96
C MET A 1 -50.18 13.93 -38.73
N SER A 2 -49.44 12.85 -38.41
CA SER A 2 -48.63 12.02 -39.34
C SER A 2 -47.65 12.86 -40.18
N ARG A 3 -46.37 12.54 -40.37
CA ARG A 3 -45.54 11.35 -40.11
C ARG A 3 -44.10 11.81 -40.38
N LYS A 4 -43.12 11.39 -39.57
CA LYS A 4 -42.16 10.36 -39.99
C LYS A 4 -41.62 10.57 -41.42
N HIS A 5 -40.68 11.49 -41.63
CA HIS A 5 -39.91 11.53 -42.89
C HIS A 5 -38.52 12.20 -42.83
N GLN A 6 -37.90 12.33 -41.64
CA GLN A 6 -36.60 13.01 -41.50
C GLN A 6 -35.44 12.12 -41.01
N LEU A 7 -35.59 10.79 -41.02
CA LEU A 7 -34.60 9.87 -40.42
C LEU A 7 -34.21 8.69 -41.33
N LEU A 8 -34.22 8.86 -42.65
CA LEU A 8 -33.93 7.76 -43.58
C LEU A 8 -32.71 7.95 -44.49
N ASP A 9 -31.82 8.91 -44.23
CA ASP A 9 -30.66 9.10 -45.13
C ASP A 9 -29.36 9.51 -44.44
N VAL A 10 -29.12 8.94 -43.26
CA VAL A 10 -27.76 8.92 -42.69
C VAL A 10 -27.37 7.46 -42.52
N ASP A 11 -26.94 6.86 -43.63
CA ASP A 11 -26.21 5.60 -43.61
C ASP A 11 -24.77 5.90 -43.12
N PRO A 12 -24.36 5.44 -41.92
CA PRO A 12 -23.02 5.67 -41.42
C PRO A 12 -21.96 4.79 -42.09
N PHE A 13 -22.33 3.97 -43.09
CA PHE A 13 -21.43 3.02 -43.74
C PHE A 13 -21.46 3.05 -45.28
N GLY A 14 -22.00 4.12 -45.92
CA GLY A 14 -22.21 4.14 -47.37
C GLY A 14 -21.84 5.44 -48.10
N ARG A 15 -20.65 5.43 -48.73
CA ARG A 15 -20.21 6.26 -49.89
C ARG A 15 -19.97 7.75 -49.68
N ASP A 16 -18.81 8.06 -49.08
CA ASP A 16 -18.16 9.35 -49.26
C ASP A 16 -17.55 9.47 -50.67
N ASN A 17 -18.20 10.27 -51.52
CA ASN A 17 -17.60 10.88 -52.71
C ASN A 17 -16.98 12.23 -52.31
N SER A 18 -16.05 12.22 -51.37
CA SER A 18 -15.27 13.40 -51.02
C SER A 18 -14.06 13.55 -51.98
N PRO A 19 -13.81 14.74 -52.54
CA PRO A 19 -12.61 14.98 -53.34
C PRO A 19 -11.40 14.78 -52.43
N THR A 20 -10.47 13.95 -52.90
CA THR A 20 -9.20 13.66 -52.23
C THR A 20 -8.50 14.97 -51.84
N PRO A 21 -8.21 15.23 -50.56
CA PRO A 21 -7.36 16.35 -50.19
C PRO A 21 -5.94 15.99 -50.60
N SER A 22 -5.56 16.42 -51.80
CA SER A 22 -4.19 16.53 -52.27
C SER A 22 -3.46 17.52 -51.35
N GLY A 23 -2.77 17.01 -50.33
CA GLY A 23 -1.96 17.84 -49.43
C GLY A 23 -1.66 17.27 -48.04
N GLY A 24 -1.93 15.99 -47.79
CA GLY A 24 -1.48 15.35 -46.56
C GLY A 24 -0.02 14.92 -46.69
N ASN A 25 0.86 15.49 -45.88
CA ASN A 25 2.14 14.87 -45.53
C ASN A 25 1.83 13.43 -45.09
N THR A 26 1.99 12.47 -46.00
CA THR A 26 1.95 11.06 -45.64
C THR A 26 3.22 10.82 -44.83
N LEU A 27 3.11 10.99 -43.51
CA LEU A 27 4.13 10.52 -42.59
C LEU A 27 4.43 9.10 -43.00
N SER A 28 5.69 8.86 -43.35
CA SER A 28 6.12 7.52 -43.72
C SER A 28 5.72 6.55 -42.61
N LEU A 29 5.43 5.30 -42.96
CA LEU A 29 5.12 4.27 -41.96
C LEU A 29 6.16 4.26 -40.82
N THR A 30 7.42 4.57 -41.16
CA THR A 30 8.56 4.74 -40.24
C THR A 30 8.48 5.99 -39.35
N GLU A 31 7.97 7.13 -39.82
CA GLU A 31 7.77 8.33 -38.99
C GLU A 31 6.55 8.20 -38.07
N ALA A 32 5.49 7.54 -38.53
CA ALA A 32 4.35 7.19 -37.69
C ALA A 32 4.75 6.21 -36.59
N ASP A 33 5.57 5.20 -36.91
CA ASP A 33 6.12 4.23 -35.96
C ASP A 33 7.03 4.91 -34.92
N ALA A 34 7.94 5.78 -35.35
CA ALA A 34 8.82 6.53 -34.44
C ALA A 34 8.06 7.49 -33.52
N ALA A 35 6.98 8.13 -33.99
CA ALA A 35 6.14 8.99 -33.17
C ALA A 35 5.34 8.18 -32.13
N LEU A 36 4.77 7.03 -32.52
CA LEU A 36 3.95 6.19 -31.65
C LEU A 36 4.80 5.41 -30.63
N PHE A 37 5.86 4.74 -31.10
CA PHE A 37 6.69 3.87 -30.26
C PHE A 37 7.83 4.63 -29.56
N GLY A 38 8.30 5.74 -30.12
CA GLY A 38 9.25 6.62 -29.44
C GLY A 38 8.66 7.30 -28.20
N GLU A 39 7.36 7.59 -28.21
CA GLU A 39 6.63 8.05 -27.02
C GLU A 39 6.38 6.92 -26.00
N LEU A 40 6.13 5.69 -26.46
CA LEU A 40 6.00 4.52 -25.59
C LEU A 40 7.30 4.19 -24.84
N SER A 41 8.45 4.23 -25.51
CA SER A 41 9.76 4.03 -24.87
C SER A 41 10.11 5.14 -23.87
N LYS A 42 9.66 6.37 -24.09
CA LYS A 42 9.77 7.46 -23.10
C LYS A 42 8.87 7.22 -21.88
N ARG A 43 7.70 6.58 -22.05
CA ARG A 43 6.82 6.15 -20.94
C ARG A 43 7.34 4.92 -20.19
N GLU A 44 8.13 4.05 -20.82
CA GLU A 44 8.82 2.95 -20.14
C GLU A 44 9.85 3.43 -19.10
N GLY A 45 10.30 4.69 -19.16
CA GLY A 45 11.07 5.31 -18.06
C GLY A 45 10.31 5.41 -16.73
N ALA A 46 8.98 5.30 -16.74
CA ALA A 46 8.14 5.21 -15.55
C ALA A 46 7.92 3.76 -15.07
N ARG A 47 8.67 2.78 -15.59
CA ARG A 47 8.57 1.38 -15.19
C ARG A 47 8.98 1.22 -13.73
N GLN A 48 7.98 1.06 -12.87
CA GLN A 48 8.16 0.65 -11.47
C GLN A 48 8.92 -0.68 -11.46
N THR A 49 10.21 -0.62 -11.15
CA THR A 49 11.06 -1.81 -11.10
C THR A 49 10.98 -2.38 -9.69
N ILE A 50 10.32 -3.52 -9.53
CA ILE A 50 10.34 -4.28 -8.28
C ILE A 50 11.77 -4.79 -8.09
N ARG A 51 12.43 -4.39 -6.99
CA ARG A 51 13.78 -4.84 -6.61
C ARG A 51 13.78 -5.30 -5.17
N PRO A 52 14.53 -6.36 -4.82
CA PRO A 52 14.79 -6.69 -3.43
C PRO A 52 15.68 -5.59 -2.82
N ILE A 53 15.16 -4.90 -1.81
CA ILE A 53 15.85 -3.85 -1.05
C ILE A 53 15.82 -4.27 0.43
N SER A 54 16.90 -4.02 1.16
CA SER A 54 16.93 -4.28 2.60
C SER A 54 15.96 -3.34 3.33
N ILE A 55 15.12 -3.90 4.19
CA ILE A 55 14.12 -3.13 4.97
C ILE A 55 14.78 -2.07 5.88
N PHE A 56 16.00 -2.35 6.34
CA PHE A 56 16.80 -1.46 7.19
C PHE A 56 17.37 -0.25 6.44
N GLN A 57 17.32 -0.26 5.11
CA GLN A 57 17.73 0.88 4.26
C GLN A 57 16.56 1.84 3.94
N ILE A 58 15.35 1.50 4.39
CA ILE A 58 14.12 2.26 4.13
C ILE A 58 13.79 3.11 5.35
N TYR A 59 13.76 4.42 5.15
CA TYR A 59 13.44 5.42 6.15
C TYR A 59 11.98 5.86 6.02
N PRO A 60 11.26 6.03 7.14
CA PRO A 60 9.93 6.63 7.12
C PRO A 60 10.02 8.08 6.63
N ASP A 61 9.06 8.52 5.82
CA ASP A 61 8.89 9.95 5.56
C ASP A 61 7.99 10.51 6.64
N PHE A 62 8.46 11.42 7.50
CA PHE A 62 7.69 12.08 8.58
C PHE A 62 6.61 13.07 8.13
N LYS A 63 6.60 13.45 6.85
CA LYS A 63 5.62 14.41 6.32
C LYS A 63 4.29 13.78 5.92
N GLN A 64 4.23 12.46 5.75
CA GLN A 64 2.97 11.78 5.45
C GLN A 64 1.91 12.04 6.53
N PRO A 65 0.67 12.41 6.12
CA PRO A 65 -0.40 12.76 7.05
C PRO A 65 -1.04 11.55 7.72
N ARG A 66 -1.02 10.38 7.06
CA ARG A 66 -1.59 9.12 7.57
C ARG A 66 -0.47 8.22 8.09
N ARG A 67 -0.58 7.79 9.34
CA ARG A 67 0.40 6.96 10.03
C ARG A 67 -0.20 5.68 10.55
N ALA A 68 0.62 4.65 10.59
CA ALA A 68 0.35 3.46 11.38
C ALA A 68 0.69 3.70 12.86
N ILE A 69 1.77 4.44 13.10
CA ILE A 69 2.31 4.70 14.44
C ILE A 69 1.51 5.81 15.14
N PRO A 70 0.96 5.56 16.34
CA PRO A 70 0.29 6.58 17.14
C PRO A 70 1.20 7.77 17.47
N ALA A 71 0.61 8.96 17.58
CA ALA A 71 1.38 10.19 17.82
C ALA A 71 2.23 10.11 19.11
N GLN A 72 1.67 9.55 20.19
CA GLN A 72 2.35 9.40 21.48
C GLN A 72 3.61 8.53 21.37
N VAL A 73 3.53 7.41 20.65
CA VAL A 73 4.68 6.52 20.44
C VAL A 73 5.74 7.20 19.56
N ARG A 74 5.30 7.93 18.55
CA ARG A 74 6.19 8.62 17.59
C ARG A 74 7.02 9.72 18.24
N GLU A 75 6.49 10.43 19.24
CA GLU A 75 7.23 11.48 19.94
C GLU A 75 8.53 10.96 20.59
N HIS A 76 8.58 9.66 20.89
CA HIS A 76 9.75 9.00 21.46
C HIS A 76 10.70 8.39 20.43
N TRP A 77 10.43 8.53 19.13
CA TRP A 77 11.22 7.89 18.07
C TRP A 77 11.96 8.88 17.17
N SER A 78 13.24 8.59 16.93
CA SER A 78 14.15 9.35 16.08
C SER A 78 13.80 9.28 14.59
N GLY A 79 13.05 8.26 14.16
CA GLY A 79 12.82 7.92 12.75
C GLY A 79 13.87 7.04 12.12
N GLU A 80 14.90 6.66 12.86
CA GLU A 80 15.91 5.75 12.35
C GLU A 80 15.41 4.30 12.43
N PRO A 81 15.57 3.49 11.36
CA PRO A 81 15.17 2.09 11.36
C PRO A 81 15.83 1.24 12.46
N LYS A 82 17.02 1.64 12.93
CA LYS A 82 17.76 0.93 13.97
C LYS A 82 17.11 1.06 15.36
N ASP A 83 16.36 2.14 15.59
CA ASP A 83 15.72 2.45 16.88
C ASP A 83 14.28 1.90 16.92
N ILE A 84 13.92 1.02 15.98
CA ILE A 84 12.54 0.53 15.86
C ILE A 84 12.15 -0.44 16.99
N ALA A 85 13.11 -1.20 17.51
CA ALA A 85 12.89 -2.05 18.67
C ALA A 85 12.49 -1.22 19.89
N ASP A 86 13.16 -0.08 20.10
CA ASP A 86 12.81 0.86 21.18
C ASP A 86 11.42 1.46 20.96
N LEU A 87 11.06 1.80 19.71
CA LEU A 87 9.71 2.23 19.36
C LEU A 87 8.66 1.18 19.73
N PHE A 88 8.91 -0.11 19.44
CA PHE A 88 7.98 -1.17 19.80
C PHE A 88 7.87 -1.36 21.31
N ASN A 89 8.98 -1.26 22.05
CA ASN A 89 8.96 -1.30 23.52
C ASN A 89 8.11 -0.17 24.10
N VAL A 90 8.26 1.07 23.60
CA VAL A 90 7.43 2.21 24.02
C VAL A 90 5.96 1.96 23.69
N TRP A 91 5.67 1.38 22.52
CA TRP A 91 4.30 1.07 22.13
C TRP A 91 3.68 -0.02 23.02
N VAL A 92 4.39 -1.10 23.30
CA VAL A 92 3.93 -2.18 24.19
C VAL A 92 3.67 -1.65 25.60
N ASN A 93 4.57 -0.82 26.14
CA ASN A 93 4.35 -0.17 27.44
C ASN A 93 3.07 0.69 27.46
N ALA A 94 2.80 1.43 26.38
CA ALA A 94 1.57 2.22 26.27
C ALA A 94 0.31 1.33 26.20
N ILE A 95 0.41 0.15 25.58
CA ILE A 95 -0.66 -0.86 25.56
C ILE A 95 -0.86 -1.46 26.96
N ASP A 96 0.22 -1.78 27.68
CA ASP A 96 0.13 -2.32 29.04
C ASP A 96 -0.51 -1.33 30.00
N ASP A 97 -0.22 -0.04 29.86
CA ASP A 97 -0.88 1.01 30.62
C ASP A 97 -2.38 1.13 30.29
N GLU A 98 -2.76 0.92 29.04
CA GLU A 98 -4.15 0.88 28.58
C GLU A 98 -4.90 -0.35 29.14
N ARG A 99 -4.28 -1.53 29.07
CA ARG A 99 -4.82 -2.79 29.62
C ARG A 99 -4.92 -2.77 31.14
N ARG A 100 -3.93 -2.22 31.85
CA ARG A 100 -3.96 -2.09 33.31
C ARG A 100 -5.13 -1.23 33.78
N LYS A 101 -5.46 -0.15 33.05
CA LYS A 101 -6.65 0.68 33.34
C LYS A 101 -7.96 -0.06 33.09
N ALA A 102 -7.97 -1.01 32.15
CA ALA A 102 -9.11 -1.88 31.88
C ALA A 102 -9.20 -3.09 32.84
N GLY A 103 -8.17 -3.34 33.67
CA GLY A 103 -8.10 -4.50 34.57
C GLY A 103 -7.69 -5.80 33.87
N GLU A 104 -7.03 -5.70 32.72
CA GLU A 104 -6.63 -6.81 31.87
C GLU A 104 -5.14 -7.16 32.02
N PRO A 105 -4.72 -8.39 31.70
CA PRO A 105 -3.33 -8.80 31.80
C PRO A 105 -2.44 -8.12 30.75
N GLU A 106 -1.14 -8.06 31.03
CA GLU A 106 -0.13 -7.47 30.14
C GLU A 106 -0.15 -8.07 28.72
N PHE A 107 0.26 -7.25 27.76
CA PHE A 107 0.27 -7.60 26.35
C PHE A 107 1.42 -8.55 26.03
N ASN A 108 1.08 -9.79 25.69
CA ASN A 108 2.03 -10.79 25.26
C ASN A 108 2.06 -10.88 23.73
N LEU A 109 3.06 -10.25 23.11
CA LEU A 109 3.25 -10.25 21.65
C LEU A 109 3.38 -11.66 21.06
N ASP A 110 4.11 -12.55 21.72
CA ASP A 110 4.35 -13.91 21.21
C ASP A 110 3.05 -14.71 21.10
N HIS A 111 2.13 -14.52 22.05
CA HIS A 111 0.81 -15.13 21.98
C HIS A 111 0.04 -14.67 20.73
N PHE A 112 0.16 -13.41 20.32
CA PHE A 112 -0.51 -12.91 19.11
C PHE A 112 0.21 -13.30 17.82
N LEU A 113 1.54 -13.40 17.82
CA LEU A 113 2.29 -13.81 16.64
C LEU A 113 2.20 -15.31 16.39
N TRP A 114 2.19 -16.15 17.43
CA TRP A 114 2.36 -17.60 17.29
C TRP A 114 1.14 -18.42 17.70
N SER A 115 0.04 -17.81 18.14
CA SER A 115 -1.17 -18.59 18.40
C SER A 115 -1.77 -19.13 17.10
N GLU A 116 -1.91 -20.45 17.02
CA GLU A 116 -2.62 -21.14 15.93
C GLU A 116 -4.04 -20.61 15.74
N LYS A 117 -4.66 -20.06 16.78
CA LYS A 117 -5.98 -19.41 16.71
C LYS A 117 -6.03 -18.21 15.76
N ILE A 118 -4.92 -17.48 15.61
CA ILE A 118 -4.84 -16.34 14.69
C ILE A 118 -4.52 -16.82 13.27
N GLU A 119 -3.69 -17.85 13.12
CA GLU A 119 -3.42 -18.48 11.82
C GLU A 119 -4.66 -19.16 11.23
N ALA A 120 -5.48 -19.77 12.10
CA ALA A 120 -6.75 -20.39 11.78
C ALA A 120 -7.91 -19.38 11.66
N ARG A 121 -7.67 -18.07 11.62
CA ARG A 121 -8.70 -17.03 11.42
C ARG A 121 -9.35 -17.11 10.03
N ALA A 122 -10.19 -18.12 9.86
CA ALA A 122 -11.58 -17.96 9.50
C ALA A 122 -12.43 -17.70 10.77
N VAL A 123 -11.98 -16.79 11.64
CA VAL A 123 -12.79 -16.33 12.77
C VAL A 123 -13.82 -15.38 12.18
N SER A 124 -15.09 -15.79 12.22
CA SER A 124 -16.21 -15.00 11.76
C SER A 124 -16.30 -13.69 12.54
N GLU A 125 -16.74 -12.61 11.89
CA GLU A 125 -16.97 -11.30 12.53
C GLU A 125 -17.82 -11.42 13.81
N ASP A 126 -18.74 -12.39 13.86
CA ASP A 126 -19.58 -12.72 15.02
C ASP A 126 -18.80 -13.12 16.29
N GLU A 127 -17.61 -13.70 16.16
CA GLU A 127 -16.79 -14.10 17.31
C GLU A 127 -16.02 -12.90 17.88
N TYR A 128 -15.74 -11.88 17.06
CA TYR A 128 -15.16 -10.59 17.47
C TYR A 128 -16.13 -9.80 18.36
N GLU A 129 -17.43 -9.83 18.05
CA GLU A 129 -18.47 -9.17 18.86
C GLU A 129 -18.71 -9.87 20.20
N SER A 130 -18.39 -11.17 20.29
CA SER A 130 -18.54 -11.96 21.52
C SER A 130 -17.42 -11.75 22.56
N GLN A 131 -16.32 -11.09 22.16
CA GLN A 131 -15.21 -10.79 23.07
C GLN A 131 -15.62 -9.66 24.01
N ARG A 132 -15.71 -9.99 25.31
CA ARG A 132 -16.00 -9.00 26.38
C ARG A 132 -14.96 -7.89 26.47
N TYR A 133 -13.76 -8.14 25.94
CA TYR A 133 -12.67 -7.19 25.94
C TYR A 133 -12.65 -6.37 24.64
N GLN A 134 -12.70 -5.05 24.79
CA GLN A 134 -12.50 -4.13 23.67
C GLN A 134 -11.08 -3.55 23.76
N PRO A 135 -10.20 -3.86 22.79
CA PRO A 135 -8.86 -3.28 22.77
C PRO A 135 -8.96 -1.77 22.60
N GLY A 136 -8.20 -1.04 23.39
CA GLY A 136 -8.18 0.40 23.29
C GLY A 136 -7.42 0.89 22.04
N PRO A 137 -7.40 2.21 21.77
CA PRO A 137 -6.79 2.78 20.57
C PRO A 137 -5.33 2.35 20.31
N MET A 138 -4.50 2.21 21.35
CA MET A 138 -3.08 1.86 21.15
C MET A 138 -2.94 0.40 20.77
N GLU A 139 -3.66 -0.46 21.48
CA GLU A 139 -3.69 -1.89 21.18
C GLU A 139 -4.26 -2.16 19.80
N ASN A 140 -5.39 -1.56 19.45
CA ASN A 140 -6.04 -1.75 18.15
C ASN A 140 -5.14 -1.31 16.98
N ALA A 141 -4.42 -0.20 17.14
CA ALA A 141 -3.45 0.24 16.14
C ALA A 141 -2.29 -0.76 15.97
N PHE A 142 -1.80 -1.33 17.07
CA PHE A 142 -0.72 -2.30 17.07
C PHE A 142 -1.14 -3.67 16.53
N LEU A 143 -2.31 -4.17 16.93
CA LEU A 143 -2.89 -5.42 16.43
C LEU A 143 -3.03 -5.42 14.91
N LYS A 144 -3.37 -4.30 14.28
CA LYS A 144 -3.40 -4.18 12.81
C LYS A 144 -2.04 -4.40 12.15
N VAL A 145 -0.94 -4.10 12.84
CA VAL A 145 0.41 -4.37 12.35
C VAL A 145 0.78 -5.84 12.59
N VAL A 146 0.41 -6.39 13.75
CA VAL A 146 0.62 -7.81 14.11
C VAL A 146 -0.15 -8.74 13.18
N ASP A 147 -1.44 -8.48 12.92
CA ASP A 147 -2.26 -9.25 11.98
C ASP A 147 -1.63 -9.26 10.58
N LEU A 148 -1.08 -8.12 10.15
CA LEU A 148 -0.38 -8.01 8.89
C LEU A 148 0.95 -8.78 8.90
N ALA A 149 1.68 -8.79 10.02
CA ALA A 149 2.88 -9.60 10.19
C ALA A 149 2.56 -11.09 10.08
N VAL A 150 1.49 -11.57 10.73
CA VAL A 150 1.03 -12.96 10.60
C VAL A 150 0.66 -13.29 9.15
N SER A 151 -0.07 -12.40 8.47
CA SER A 151 -0.40 -12.58 7.05
C SER A 151 0.85 -12.63 6.15
N ILE A 152 1.83 -11.75 6.38
CA ILE A 152 3.09 -11.74 5.62
C ILE A 152 3.90 -13.01 5.89
N ARG A 153 3.90 -13.53 7.12
CA ARG A 153 4.57 -14.80 7.45
C ARG A 153 3.93 -15.97 6.71
N ARG A 154 2.60 -16.02 6.65
CA ARG A 154 1.83 -17.12 6.03
C ARG A 154 1.88 -17.08 4.50
N ASP A 155 1.59 -15.92 3.91
CA ASP A 155 1.33 -15.78 2.47
C ASP A 155 2.45 -15.05 1.72
N GLY A 156 3.43 -14.50 2.44
CA GLY A 156 4.44 -13.60 1.89
C GLY A 156 3.92 -12.18 1.68
N LEU A 157 4.77 -11.31 1.13
CA LEU A 157 4.40 -9.92 0.85
C LEU A 157 3.63 -9.83 -0.47
N ALA A 158 2.30 -9.86 -0.41
CA ALA A 158 1.44 -9.73 -1.59
C ALA A 158 1.57 -8.37 -2.31
N ASN A 159 1.83 -7.28 -1.57
CA ASN A 159 1.94 -5.93 -2.12
C ASN A 159 3.25 -5.27 -1.65
N PRO A 160 4.10 -4.77 -2.56
CA PRO A 160 5.39 -4.18 -2.18
C PRO A 160 5.23 -2.89 -1.36
N VAL A 161 6.32 -2.50 -0.69
CA VAL A 161 6.49 -1.17 -0.10
C VAL A 161 7.03 -0.24 -1.19
N THR A 162 6.39 0.90 -1.40
CA THR A 162 6.84 1.87 -2.40
C THR A 162 7.83 2.84 -1.76
N VAL A 163 8.97 3.01 -2.41
CA VAL A 163 10.05 3.86 -1.92
C VAL A 163 10.62 4.74 -3.02
N GLN A 164 11.09 5.92 -2.63
CA GLN A 164 11.88 6.83 -3.44
C GLN A 164 13.35 6.67 -3.06
N ARG A 165 14.24 6.55 -4.05
CA ARG A 165 15.69 6.52 -3.77
C ARG A 165 16.16 7.92 -3.38
N LEU A 166 16.84 8.04 -2.24
CA LEU A 166 17.51 9.27 -1.82
C LEU A 166 18.96 9.25 -2.32
N ASP A 167 19.75 8.31 -1.82
CA ASP A 167 21.17 8.13 -2.19
C ASP A 167 21.43 6.71 -2.74
N ARG A 168 22.71 6.28 -2.78
CA ARG A 168 23.08 4.94 -3.29
C ARG A 168 22.49 3.80 -2.44
N ASN A 169 22.40 4.00 -1.12
CA ASN A 169 22.01 2.96 -0.14
C ASN A 169 20.86 3.40 0.79
N SER A 170 20.20 4.51 0.50
CA SER A 170 19.12 5.05 1.34
C SER A 170 17.86 5.25 0.51
N TYR A 171 16.73 4.84 1.08
CA TYR A 171 15.43 4.93 0.47
C TYR A 171 14.46 5.63 1.42
N ARG A 172 13.63 6.53 0.89
CA ARG A 172 12.53 7.15 1.62
C ARG A 172 11.25 6.43 1.28
N MET A 173 10.47 6.08 2.29
CA MET A 173 9.19 5.45 2.09
C MET A 173 8.15 6.43 1.55
N GLU A 174 7.42 6.01 0.51
CA GLU A 174 6.27 6.74 -0.02
C GLU A 174 4.96 6.12 0.46
N THR A 175 4.86 4.79 0.44
CA THR A 175 3.69 4.06 0.94
C THR A 175 4.08 2.71 1.51
N GLY A 176 3.24 2.15 2.39
CA GLY A 176 3.45 0.81 2.94
C GLY A 176 4.01 0.78 4.36
N GLU A 177 3.87 1.86 5.14
CA GLU A 177 4.36 1.98 6.53
C GLU A 177 3.98 0.77 7.40
N ARG A 178 2.72 0.31 7.35
CA ARG A 178 2.27 -0.89 8.09
C ARG A 178 3.02 -2.17 7.70
N ARG A 179 3.28 -2.37 6.40
CA ARG A 179 4.03 -3.54 5.93
C ARG A 179 5.48 -3.46 6.37
N TRP A 180 6.07 -2.27 6.30
CA TRP A 180 7.41 -2.04 6.78
C TRP A 180 7.55 -2.33 8.27
N LEU A 181 6.62 -1.85 9.11
CA LEU A 181 6.57 -2.18 10.54
C LEU A 181 6.39 -3.68 10.78
N ALA A 182 5.48 -4.32 10.06
CA ALA A 182 5.24 -5.76 10.17
C ALA A 182 6.49 -6.59 9.85
N PHE A 183 7.30 -6.18 8.87
CA PHE A 183 8.59 -6.81 8.58
C PHE A 183 9.57 -6.67 9.74
N HIS A 184 9.62 -5.52 10.40
CA HIS A 184 10.46 -5.34 11.60
C HIS A 184 9.98 -6.17 12.79
N ILE A 185 8.69 -6.46 12.91
CA ILE A 185 8.18 -7.40 13.94
C ILE A 185 8.67 -8.83 13.65
N LEU A 186 8.73 -9.24 12.38
CA LEU A 186 9.08 -10.62 12.00
C LEU A 186 10.60 -10.87 11.97
N TYR A 187 11.40 -9.87 11.60
CA TYR A 187 12.82 -10.03 11.27
C TYR A 187 13.74 -8.99 11.92
N GLY A 188 13.20 -8.14 12.80
CA GLY A 188 13.94 -7.11 13.53
C GLY A 188 14.52 -7.60 14.84
#